data_AF-A0A9D5KAW0-F1
#
_entry.id   AF-A0A9D5KAW0-F1
#
_cell.length_a   1.000
_cell.length_b   1.000
_cell.length_c   1.000
_cell.angle_alpha   90.00
_cell.angle_beta   90.00
_cell.angle_gamma   90.00
#
_symmetry.space_group_name_H-M   'P 1'
#
loop_
_entity.id
_entity.type
_entity.pdbx_description
1 polymer ?
#
loop_
_entity_poly.entity_id
_entity_poly.type
_entity_poly.pdbx_seq_one_letter_code
_entity_poly.pdbx_strand_id
1 'polypeptide(L)'
;MMKKPLLIAVLCIFVFMPLWAQPLSFPFGTGEFTLRGDEEYEMLAITEEGLYYKNRLDITDWEEGEDYLYLSPYYIPWNGEDSIDYENVMGQLKINGKLVGIDLVEHDVTEIPDKDKIMTVQAEGDKLDLLAELPNCKAASVVGLDDANVDKLEECENLYALDLAYTKVDDDDLKYITSLKNLRALNLAYTNITDEGLAHLKELDNLRSLDLESTEITDDGVTYLKELEDLRSLNLFRTKTSVTDLRGRPLKVSDEGLEALASIPNLTELNLHGSAITDKGIESIVSMSNVKRLDLSATGITDNCIEHLSRMKHLRNLNIKGTGISADGIKKLKTELPKCYIKY
;
A
#
# COMPACT_ATOMS: atom_id res chain seq x y z
N MET A 1 -47.67 -10.65 -27.59
CA MET A 1 -47.31 -11.92 -28.28
C MET A 1 -45.91 -12.31 -27.85
N MET A 2 -45.73 -13.50 -27.25
CA MET A 2 -44.41 -14.07 -26.96
C MET A 2 -43.78 -14.65 -28.23
N LYS A 3 -42.44 -14.61 -28.36
CA LYS A 3 -41.63 -15.62 -29.08
C LYS A 3 -40.11 -15.44 -28.91
N LYS A 4 -39.55 -16.23 -28.00
CA LYS A 4 -38.35 -17.07 -28.18
C LYS A 4 -38.79 -18.52 -27.86
N PRO A 5 -38.02 -19.59 -28.14
CA PRO A 5 -36.70 -19.64 -28.79
C PRO A 5 -36.70 -20.55 -30.04
N LEU A 6 -35.53 -20.78 -30.65
CA LEU A 6 -35.23 -22.08 -31.25
C LEU A 6 -33.85 -22.56 -30.79
N LEU A 7 -33.80 -23.82 -30.37
CA LEU A 7 -32.62 -24.54 -29.92
C LEU A 7 -32.11 -25.38 -31.10
N ILE A 8 -30.80 -25.36 -31.39
CA ILE A 8 -30.16 -26.44 -32.15
C ILE A 8 -28.93 -26.88 -31.36
N ALA A 9 -29.01 -28.10 -30.83
CA ALA A 9 -27.86 -28.81 -30.30
C ALA A 9 -27.23 -29.65 -31.41
N VAL A 10 -25.90 -29.73 -31.42
CA VAL A 10 -25.18 -30.87 -31.97
C VAL A 10 -24.31 -31.42 -30.85
N LEU A 11 -24.46 -32.71 -30.58
CA LEU A 11 -23.89 -33.42 -29.45
C LEU A 11 -23.20 -34.67 -30.01
N CYS A 12 -21.91 -34.84 -29.73
CA CYS A 12 -21.22 -36.13 -29.80
C CYS A 12 -20.17 -36.19 -28.68
N ILE A 13 -20.18 -37.30 -27.94
CA ILE A 13 -19.49 -37.49 -26.65
C ILE A 13 -18.55 -38.71 -26.74
N PHE A 14 -17.67 -38.86 -25.74
CA PHE A 14 -16.99 -40.06 -25.22
C PHE A 14 -15.53 -40.29 -25.70
N VAL A 15 -14.55 -40.61 -24.84
CA VAL A 15 -14.40 -40.43 -23.36
C VAL A 15 -12.88 -40.51 -23.02
N PHE A 16 -12.34 -39.93 -21.94
CA PHE A 16 -12.05 -40.66 -20.68
C PHE A 16 -11.65 -39.69 -19.54
N MET A 17 -12.45 -39.68 -18.46
CA MET A 17 -11.95 -39.40 -17.11
C MET A 17 -11.87 -40.75 -16.35
N PRO A 18 -10.86 -40.96 -15.49
CA PRO A 18 -10.98 -41.89 -14.37
C PRO A 18 -11.91 -41.29 -13.30
N LEU A 19 -12.75 -42.14 -12.71
CA LEU A 19 -13.49 -41.84 -11.48
C LEU A 19 -12.46 -41.54 -10.36
N TRP A 20 -12.71 -40.65 -9.40
CA TRP A 20 -13.75 -40.77 -8.38
C TRP A 20 -14.66 -39.53 -8.19
N ALA A 21 -15.91 -39.84 -7.83
CA ALA A 21 -17.06 -39.02 -7.40
C ALA A 21 -16.79 -37.73 -6.58
N GLN A 22 -17.69 -36.72 -6.50
CA GLN A 22 -18.94 -36.37 -7.20
C GLN A 22 -19.31 -34.89 -6.86
N PRO A 23 -20.35 -34.25 -7.45
CA PRO A 23 -20.43 -32.80 -7.50
C PRO A 23 -20.98 -32.13 -6.23
N LEU A 24 -20.40 -30.99 -5.85
CA LEU A 24 -21.08 -29.98 -5.07
C LEU A 24 -21.62 -28.91 -6.03
N SER A 25 -22.94 -28.85 -6.13
CA SER A 25 -23.65 -27.71 -6.70
C SER A 25 -23.34 -26.46 -5.88
N PHE A 26 -22.58 -25.52 -6.44
CA PHE A 26 -22.54 -24.17 -5.89
C PHE A 26 -23.94 -23.57 -6.02
N PRO A 27 -24.57 -23.11 -4.93
CA PRO A 27 -25.68 -22.19 -5.09
C PRO A 27 -25.11 -20.93 -5.74
N PHE A 28 -25.66 -20.53 -6.89
CA PHE A 28 -25.54 -19.15 -7.35
C PHE A 28 -26.29 -18.28 -6.33
N GLY A 29 -25.60 -17.92 -5.25
CA GLY A 29 -26.05 -16.90 -4.34
C GLY A 29 -26.05 -15.58 -5.10
N THR A 30 -27.23 -15.09 -5.45
CA THR A 30 -27.41 -13.71 -5.87
C THR A 30 -27.05 -12.82 -4.67
N GLY A 31 -25.80 -12.38 -4.64
CA GLY A 31 -25.34 -11.37 -3.69
C GLY A 31 -25.92 -10.03 -4.07
N GLU A 32 -27.15 -9.74 -3.62
CA GLU A 32 -27.60 -8.36 -3.50
C GLU A 32 -26.72 -7.68 -2.44
N PHE A 33 -25.74 -6.90 -2.88
CA PHE A 33 -25.03 -6.00 -2.00
C PHE A 33 -25.88 -4.75 -1.81
N THR A 34 -26.78 -4.79 -0.83
CA THR A 34 -27.28 -3.56 -0.22
C THR A 34 -26.10 -2.76 0.32
N LEU A 35 -26.06 -1.46 -0.01
CA LEU A 35 -25.44 -0.48 0.88
C LEU A 35 -25.96 -0.71 2.30
N ARG A 36 -25.07 -1.11 3.22
CA ARG A 36 -25.22 -0.66 4.59
C ARG A 36 -24.46 0.64 4.69
N GLY A 37 -25.20 1.74 4.49
CA GLY A 37 -24.90 2.96 5.22
C GLY A 37 -25.16 2.67 6.70
N ASP A 38 -24.16 2.12 7.39
CA ASP A 38 -23.86 2.65 8.71
C ASP A 38 -23.24 4.02 8.39
N GLU A 39 -23.88 5.12 8.80
CA GLU A 39 -23.81 6.48 8.21
C GLU A 39 -22.44 7.22 8.30
N GLU A 40 -21.34 6.50 8.47
CA GLU A 40 -20.02 7.02 8.87
C GLU A 40 -18.85 6.68 7.92
N TYR A 41 -19.00 5.82 6.89
CA TYR A 41 -17.85 5.31 6.11
C TYR A 41 -18.09 5.17 4.60
N GLU A 42 -17.08 5.58 3.82
CA GLU A 42 -16.97 5.35 2.38
C GLU A 42 -15.95 4.25 2.10
N MET A 43 -16.33 3.25 1.30
CA MET A 43 -15.53 2.03 1.07
C MET A 43 -15.43 1.74 -0.43
N LEU A 44 -14.29 2.08 -1.04
CA LEU A 44 -13.98 1.81 -2.44
C LEU A 44 -13.90 0.30 -2.69
N ALA A 45 -14.73 -0.22 -3.57
CA ALA A 45 -14.66 -1.64 -3.97
C ALA A 45 -13.59 -1.86 -5.06
N ILE A 46 -12.69 -2.83 -4.86
CA ILE A 46 -11.65 -3.19 -5.84
C ILE A 46 -11.90 -4.63 -6.32
N THR A 47 -11.96 -4.82 -7.64
CA THR A 47 -12.29 -6.12 -8.26
C THR A 47 -11.36 -6.46 -9.43
N GLU A 48 -10.48 -7.46 -9.26
CA GLU A 48 -10.18 -8.48 -10.30
C GLU A 48 -9.38 -9.69 -9.75
N GLU A 49 -9.02 -10.65 -10.63
CA GLU A 49 -8.43 -11.96 -10.29
C GLU A 49 -6.97 -11.91 -9.80
N GLY A 50 -6.72 -11.55 -8.52
CA GLY A 50 -5.38 -11.79 -7.97
C GLY A 50 -5.00 -11.09 -6.67
N LEU A 51 -5.51 -11.60 -5.53
CA LEU A 51 -4.91 -11.48 -4.19
C LEU A 51 -4.06 -10.21 -3.90
N TYR A 52 -4.69 -9.18 -3.32
CA TYR A 52 -4.25 -8.66 -2.01
C TYR A 52 -5.49 -8.20 -1.22
N TYR A 53 -5.38 -8.15 0.11
CA TYR A 53 -6.48 -8.25 1.09
C TYR A 53 -7.85 -7.57 0.79
N LYS A 54 -8.88 -8.41 0.55
CA LYS A 54 -10.32 -8.14 0.84
C LYS A 54 -10.98 -6.90 0.18
N ASN A 55 -10.96 -6.78 -1.15
CA ASN A 55 -11.99 -6.14 -2.01
C ASN A 55 -12.55 -4.73 -1.67
N ARG A 56 -12.11 -4.07 -0.60
CA ARG A 56 -12.68 -2.83 -0.04
C ARG A 56 -11.61 -2.05 0.71
N LEU A 57 -11.30 -0.85 0.21
CA LEU A 57 -10.43 0.12 0.89
C LEU A 57 -11.31 1.16 1.60
N ASP A 58 -10.98 1.55 2.83
CA ASP A 58 -11.64 2.67 3.52
C ASP A 58 -11.06 3.98 2.96
N ILE A 59 -11.92 4.79 2.35
CA ILE A 59 -11.58 6.04 1.65
C ILE A 59 -12.25 7.25 2.31
N THR A 60 -12.77 7.10 3.54
CA THR A 60 -13.64 8.08 4.21
C THR A 60 -13.02 9.48 4.40
N ASP A 61 -11.69 9.61 4.37
CA ASP A 61 -10.98 10.90 4.46
C ASP A 61 -10.23 11.27 3.16
N TRP A 62 -10.48 10.56 2.06
CA TRP A 62 -9.80 10.80 0.78
C TRP A 62 -10.51 11.91 0.00
N GLU A 63 -9.74 12.72 -0.71
CA GLU A 63 -10.26 13.75 -1.63
C GLU A 63 -9.99 13.34 -3.10
N GLU A 64 -10.81 13.81 -4.04
CA GLU A 64 -10.64 13.45 -5.46
C GLU A 64 -9.31 13.95 -6.02
N GLY A 65 -8.55 13.05 -6.64
CA GLY A 65 -7.22 13.28 -7.21
C GLY A 65 -6.12 13.44 -6.16
N GLU A 66 -6.43 13.30 -4.87
CA GLU A 66 -5.50 13.62 -3.79
C GLU A 66 -4.67 12.45 -3.28
N ASP A 67 -5.27 11.27 -3.19
CA ASP A 67 -4.67 10.04 -2.66
C ASP A 67 -4.55 8.96 -3.76
N TYR A 68 -3.61 8.03 -3.58
CA TYR A 68 -3.18 7.09 -4.62
C TYR A 68 -3.40 5.63 -4.22
N LEU A 69 -3.92 4.85 -5.17
CA LEU A 69 -4.13 3.42 -5.06
C LEU A 69 -2.94 2.68 -5.66
N TYR A 70 -2.35 1.76 -4.90
CA TYR A 70 -1.35 0.84 -5.43
C TYR A 70 -2.03 -0.40 -6.05
N LEU A 71 -2.08 -0.46 -7.38
CA LEU A 71 -2.46 -1.63 -8.16
C LEU A 71 -1.23 -2.13 -8.91
N SER A 72 -0.35 -2.82 -8.15
CA SER A 72 1.00 -3.24 -8.57
C SER A 72 1.08 -3.69 -10.04
N PRO A 73 1.99 -3.10 -10.85
CA PRO A 73 3.05 -2.16 -10.47
C PRO A 73 2.60 -0.68 -10.38
N TYR A 74 1.35 -0.35 -10.67
CA TYR A 74 0.92 1.03 -10.89
C TYR A 74 0.41 1.75 -9.64
N TYR A 75 0.71 3.05 -9.54
CA TYR A 75 -0.01 3.97 -8.65
C TYR A 75 -1.07 4.74 -9.45
N ILE A 76 -2.30 4.82 -8.94
CA ILE A 76 -3.43 5.45 -9.64
C ILE A 76 -4.05 6.52 -8.75
N PRO A 77 -4.20 7.78 -9.19
CA PRO A 77 -4.97 8.77 -8.44
C PRO A 77 -6.42 8.32 -8.37
N TRP A 78 -7.01 8.28 -7.17
CA TRP A 78 -8.45 8.02 -7.01
C TRP A 78 -9.25 9.25 -7.46
N ASN A 79 -10.31 9.08 -8.26
CA ASN A 79 -11.08 10.19 -8.85
C ASN A 79 -12.58 10.08 -8.52
N GLY A 80 -12.92 9.75 -7.27
CA GLY A 80 -14.30 9.69 -6.82
C GLY A 80 -15.06 8.43 -7.26
N GLU A 81 -14.38 7.39 -7.75
CA GLU A 81 -15.04 6.15 -8.13
C GLU A 81 -15.50 5.35 -6.89
N ASP A 82 -16.77 4.91 -6.87
CA ASP A 82 -17.31 3.95 -5.87
C ASP A 82 -16.66 2.56 -5.98
N SER A 83 -16.19 2.22 -7.19
CA SER A 83 -15.60 0.92 -7.50
C SER A 83 -14.60 0.99 -8.65
N ILE A 84 -13.56 0.16 -8.55
CA ILE A 84 -12.54 -0.02 -9.57
C ILE A 84 -12.52 -1.48 -10.03
N ASP A 85 -12.96 -1.65 -11.28
CA ASP A 85 -12.70 -2.82 -12.12
C ASP A 85 -11.40 -2.52 -12.89
N TYR A 86 -10.35 -3.32 -12.67
CA TYR A 86 -9.04 -3.08 -13.30
C TYR A 86 -8.63 -4.28 -14.15
N GLU A 87 -8.20 -4.03 -15.38
CA GLU A 87 -7.60 -5.05 -16.25
C GLU A 87 -6.17 -4.61 -16.61
N ASN A 88 -5.20 -5.51 -16.50
CA ASN A 88 -3.85 -5.33 -17.04
C ASN A 88 -3.61 -6.37 -18.12
N VAL A 89 -3.66 -5.94 -19.38
CA VAL A 89 -3.58 -6.83 -20.55
C VAL A 89 -2.44 -6.35 -21.45
N MET A 90 -1.38 -7.16 -21.56
CA MET A 90 -0.19 -6.85 -22.39
C MET A 90 0.39 -5.46 -22.07
N GLY A 91 0.73 -5.21 -20.82
CA GLY A 91 1.31 -3.93 -20.40
C GLY A 91 0.35 -2.72 -20.43
N GLN A 92 -0.92 -2.90 -20.79
CA GLN A 92 -1.92 -1.82 -20.75
C GLN A 92 -2.83 -1.96 -19.53
N LEU A 93 -2.67 -1.04 -18.58
CA LEU A 93 -3.57 -0.89 -17.45
C LEU A 93 -4.80 -0.08 -17.86
N LYS A 94 -5.98 -0.65 -17.66
CA LYS A 94 -7.23 0.07 -17.78
C LYS A 94 -8.04 -0.02 -16.49
N ILE A 95 -8.75 1.07 -16.18
CA ILE A 95 -9.67 1.20 -15.06
C ILE A 95 -11.06 1.47 -15.60
N ASN A 96 -12.03 0.66 -15.19
CA ASN A 96 -13.42 0.72 -15.64
C ASN A 96 -13.50 0.78 -17.20
N GLY A 97 -12.66 -0.02 -17.87
CA GLY A 97 -12.53 -0.11 -19.34
C GLY A 97 -11.79 1.04 -20.04
N LYS A 98 -11.26 2.04 -19.32
CA LYS A 98 -10.49 3.16 -19.87
C LYS A 98 -8.99 2.92 -19.69
N LEU A 99 -8.19 3.06 -20.75
CA LEU A 99 -6.72 3.08 -20.63
C LEU A 99 -6.30 4.24 -19.72
N VAL A 100 -5.55 3.92 -18.67
CA VAL A 100 -4.97 4.90 -17.74
C VAL A 100 -3.47 4.70 -17.52
N GLY A 101 -2.92 3.54 -17.88
CA GLY A 101 -1.49 3.30 -17.72
C GLY A 101 -0.89 2.35 -18.75
N ILE A 102 0.43 2.45 -18.88
CA ILE A 102 1.23 1.70 -19.85
C ILE A 102 2.55 1.23 -19.23
N ASP A 103 2.98 0.04 -19.62
CA ASP A 103 4.33 -0.45 -19.43
C ASP A 103 5.22 -0.03 -20.62
N LEU A 104 6.13 0.93 -20.38
CA LEU A 104 7.14 1.39 -21.34
C LEU A 104 8.31 0.40 -21.50
N VAL A 105 8.34 -0.70 -20.74
CA VAL A 105 9.22 -1.85 -21.03
C VAL A 105 8.72 -2.59 -22.27
N GLU A 106 7.41 -2.82 -22.36
CA GLU A 106 6.76 -3.54 -23.48
C GLU A 106 6.36 -2.66 -24.67
N HIS A 107 6.10 -1.35 -24.48
CA HIS A 107 5.56 -0.45 -25.51
C HIS A 107 6.40 0.78 -25.79
N ASP A 108 6.50 1.16 -27.07
CA ASP A 108 7.05 2.45 -27.50
C ASP A 108 6.00 3.55 -27.29
N VAL A 109 6.33 4.56 -26.49
CA VAL A 109 5.44 5.68 -26.18
C VAL A 109 4.94 6.42 -27.42
N THR A 110 5.71 6.41 -28.51
CA THR A 110 5.38 7.10 -29.77
C THR A 110 4.27 6.42 -30.56
N GLU A 111 4.02 5.12 -30.32
CA GLU A 111 2.96 4.36 -30.99
C GLU A 111 1.61 4.41 -30.26
N ILE A 112 1.56 4.97 -29.04
CA ILE A 112 0.35 5.01 -28.19
C ILE A 112 -0.62 6.12 -28.65
N PRO A 113 -1.84 5.79 -29.09
CA PRO A 113 -2.88 6.80 -29.32
C PRO A 113 -3.40 7.34 -27.98
N ASP A 114 -3.76 8.62 -27.95
CA ASP A 114 -4.32 9.32 -26.79
C ASP A 114 -3.38 9.35 -25.54
N LYS A 115 -2.10 9.72 -25.72
CA LYS A 115 -1.11 9.90 -24.64
C LYS A 115 -1.64 10.68 -23.42
N ASP A 116 -2.50 11.67 -23.64
CA ASP A 116 -3.16 12.47 -22.60
C ASP A 116 -4.01 11.65 -21.60
N LYS A 117 -4.34 10.38 -21.90
CA LYS A 117 -5.07 9.48 -21.00
C LYS A 117 -4.15 8.70 -20.06
N ILE A 118 -2.85 8.66 -20.33
CA ILE A 118 -1.88 7.94 -19.52
C ILE A 118 -1.57 8.78 -18.27
N MET A 119 -2.06 8.30 -17.14
CA MET A 119 -1.89 8.90 -15.81
C MET A 119 -0.77 8.24 -15.01
N THR A 120 -0.43 7.00 -15.36
CA THR A 120 0.52 6.14 -14.62
C THR A 120 1.33 5.27 -15.57
N VAL A 121 2.60 5.00 -15.27
CA VAL A 121 3.43 4.11 -16.09
C VAL A 121 4.24 3.12 -15.26
N GLN A 122 4.64 2.04 -15.92
CA GLN A 122 5.86 1.30 -15.56
C GLN A 122 6.95 1.66 -16.58
N ALA A 123 8.20 1.84 -16.14
CA ALA A 123 9.33 2.18 -17.01
C ALA A 123 10.65 1.55 -16.51
N GLU A 124 11.57 1.30 -17.43
CA GLU A 124 12.98 1.08 -17.08
C GLU A 124 13.67 2.42 -16.78
N GLY A 125 14.67 2.42 -15.90
CA GLY A 125 15.38 3.64 -15.49
C GLY A 125 16.03 4.45 -16.63
N ASP A 126 16.41 3.82 -17.74
CA ASP A 126 16.94 4.51 -18.92
C ASP A 126 15.85 5.22 -19.76
N LYS A 127 14.57 4.86 -19.57
CA LYS A 127 13.39 5.40 -20.27
C LYS A 127 12.68 6.54 -19.55
N LEU A 128 13.20 7.03 -18.42
CA LEU A 128 12.59 8.13 -17.66
C LEU A 128 12.31 9.39 -18.51
N ASP A 129 13.18 9.71 -19.47
CA ASP A 129 13.02 10.85 -20.39
C ASP A 129 11.70 10.81 -21.19
N LEU A 130 11.13 9.61 -21.40
CA LEU A 130 9.86 9.42 -22.12
C LEU A 130 8.64 9.87 -21.30
N LEU A 131 8.78 10.10 -19.99
CA LEU A 131 7.72 10.67 -19.16
C LEU A 131 7.31 12.07 -19.64
N ALA A 132 8.25 12.84 -20.20
CA ALA A 132 7.97 14.15 -20.79
C ALA A 132 7.03 14.09 -22.02
N GLU A 133 6.88 12.93 -22.65
CA GLU A 133 5.90 12.72 -23.74
C GLU A 133 4.48 12.40 -23.25
N LEU A 134 4.28 12.23 -21.94
CA LEU A 134 3.01 11.85 -21.31
C LEU A 134 2.51 13.00 -20.42
N PRO A 135 1.82 14.01 -20.97
CA PRO A 135 1.60 15.30 -20.31
C PRO A 135 0.71 15.25 -19.06
N ASN A 136 -0.03 14.16 -18.86
CA ASN A 136 -0.86 13.92 -17.68
C ASN A 136 -0.32 12.79 -16.77
N CYS A 137 0.88 12.27 -17.03
CA CYS A 137 1.49 11.26 -16.18
C CYS A 137 1.84 11.84 -14.81
N LYS A 138 1.18 11.32 -13.77
CA LYS A 138 1.36 11.71 -12.36
C LYS A 138 1.99 10.62 -11.51
N ALA A 139 2.17 9.43 -12.06
CA ALA A 139 2.63 8.26 -11.34
C ALA A 139 3.61 7.45 -12.19
N ALA A 140 4.71 7.00 -11.61
CA ALA A 140 5.66 6.12 -12.28
C ALA A 140 6.11 4.99 -11.35
N SER A 141 6.23 3.78 -11.90
CA SER A 141 6.97 2.67 -11.29
C SER A 141 8.20 2.39 -12.12
N VAL A 142 9.37 2.50 -11.50
CA VAL A 142 10.66 2.48 -12.19
C VAL A 142 11.41 1.23 -11.81
N VAL A 143 11.60 0.34 -12.78
CA VAL A 143 12.37 -0.90 -12.60
C VAL A 143 13.81 -0.71 -13.10
N GLY A 144 14.76 -1.36 -12.42
CA GLY A 144 16.16 -1.35 -12.85
C GLY A 144 16.87 0.01 -12.77
N LEU A 145 16.32 0.99 -12.03
CA LEU A 145 17.00 2.25 -11.74
C LEU A 145 18.29 2.00 -10.93
N ASP A 146 19.35 2.72 -11.29
CA ASP A 146 20.61 2.75 -10.54
C ASP A 146 21.27 4.14 -10.58
N ASP A 147 22.37 4.27 -9.85
CA ASP A 147 23.08 5.52 -9.58
C ASP A 147 23.60 6.23 -10.86
N ALA A 148 23.51 5.58 -12.03
CA ALA A 148 23.87 6.16 -13.33
C ALA A 148 22.71 6.84 -14.08
N ASN A 149 21.46 6.73 -13.61
CA ASN A 149 20.27 7.30 -14.26
C ASN A 149 19.22 7.90 -13.30
N VAL A 150 19.45 7.87 -11.99
CA VAL A 150 18.56 8.46 -10.97
C VAL A 150 18.49 10.00 -10.99
N ASP A 151 19.51 10.67 -11.53
CA ASP A 151 19.54 12.13 -11.72
C ASP A 151 18.42 12.63 -12.65
N LYS A 152 18.02 11.81 -13.62
CA LYS A 152 16.88 12.05 -14.52
C LYS A 152 15.54 12.25 -13.80
N LEU A 153 15.40 11.80 -12.55
CA LEU A 153 14.21 12.06 -11.76
C LEU A 153 14.01 13.56 -11.49
N GLU A 154 15.06 14.40 -11.54
CA GLU A 154 14.91 15.86 -11.40
C GLU A 154 14.03 16.48 -12.50
N GLU A 155 13.98 15.89 -13.70
CA GLU A 155 13.12 16.37 -14.79
C GLU A 155 11.65 15.93 -14.63
N CYS A 156 11.34 15.07 -13.66
CA CYS A 156 10.04 14.44 -13.48
C CYS A 156 9.10 15.18 -12.52
N GLU A 157 9.20 16.52 -12.42
CA GLU A 157 8.54 17.39 -11.42
C GLU A 157 7.01 17.19 -11.27
N ASN A 158 6.34 16.67 -12.30
CA ASN A 158 4.89 16.42 -12.29
C ASN A 158 4.46 15.13 -11.55
N LEU A 159 5.40 14.33 -11.05
CA LEU A 159 5.08 13.10 -10.32
C LEU A 159 4.53 13.39 -8.92
N TYR A 160 3.39 12.77 -8.63
CA TYR A 160 2.73 12.69 -7.33
C TYR A 160 2.91 11.31 -6.68
N ALA A 161 3.19 10.26 -7.47
CA ALA A 161 3.51 8.94 -6.97
C ALA A 161 4.72 8.36 -7.68
N LEU A 162 5.66 7.78 -6.92
CA LEU A 162 6.87 7.19 -7.44
C LEU A 162 7.17 5.86 -6.73
N ASP A 163 7.23 4.78 -7.50
CA ASP A 163 7.67 3.46 -7.05
C ASP A 163 9.09 3.19 -7.52
N LEU A 164 10.01 3.07 -6.57
CA LEU A 164 11.40 2.68 -6.77
C LEU A 164 11.71 1.35 -6.06
N ALA A 165 10.68 0.55 -5.73
CA ALA A 165 10.89 -0.69 -5.02
C ALA A 165 11.79 -1.66 -5.81
N TYR A 166 12.67 -2.36 -5.10
CA TYR A 166 13.67 -3.27 -5.66
C TYR A 166 14.70 -2.62 -6.64
N THR A 167 14.81 -1.30 -6.68
CA THR A 167 15.91 -0.59 -7.37
C THR A 167 17.18 -0.56 -6.52
N LYS A 168 18.29 -0.04 -7.07
CA LYS A 168 19.56 0.07 -6.32
C LYS A 168 19.68 1.32 -5.44
N VAL A 169 18.73 2.26 -5.57
CA VAL A 169 18.71 3.59 -4.95
C VAL A 169 19.20 3.56 -3.49
N ASP A 170 20.13 4.45 -3.18
CA ASP A 170 20.71 4.61 -1.85
C ASP A 170 20.54 6.03 -1.26
N ASP A 171 21.16 6.27 -0.11
CA ASP A 171 21.02 7.53 0.64
C ASP A 171 21.54 8.74 -0.14
N ASP A 172 22.60 8.58 -0.95
CA ASP A 172 23.16 9.66 -1.76
C ASP A 172 22.18 10.03 -2.88
N ASP A 173 21.41 9.08 -3.41
CA ASP A 173 20.48 9.28 -4.52
C ASP A 173 19.21 10.06 -4.15
N LEU A 174 18.77 9.99 -2.88
CA LEU A 174 17.55 10.67 -2.43
C LEU A 174 17.57 12.18 -2.67
N LYS A 175 18.76 12.81 -2.77
CA LYS A 175 18.89 14.22 -3.15
C LYS A 175 18.15 14.57 -4.45
N TYR A 176 18.19 13.70 -5.46
CA TYR A 176 17.51 13.91 -6.73
C TYR A 176 15.99 13.79 -6.58
N ILE A 177 15.51 12.90 -5.70
CA ILE A 177 14.08 12.74 -5.38
C ILE A 177 13.54 13.98 -4.65
N THR A 178 14.36 14.68 -3.84
CA THR A 178 13.90 15.91 -3.13
C THR A 178 13.48 17.06 -4.05
N SER A 179 13.78 17.00 -5.36
CA SER A 179 13.28 17.92 -6.38
C SER A 179 11.77 17.76 -6.64
N LEU A 180 11.22 16.56 -6.41
CA LEU A 180 9.84 16.18 -6.72
C LEU A 180 8.84 16.75 -5.69
N LYS A 181 8.71 18.08 -5.63
CA LYS A 181 7.90 18.77 -4.61
C LYS A 181 6.41 18.41 -4.60
N ASN A 182 5.89 17.84 -5.69
CA ASN A 182 4.50 17.36 -5.79
C ASN A 182 4.31 15.94 -5.22
N LEU A 183 5.38 15.24 -4.82
CA LEU A 183 5.32 13.84 -4.46
C LEU A 183 4.51 13.60 -3.17
N ARG A 184 3.49 12.74 -3.28
CA ARG A 184 2.56 12.33 -2.21
C ARG A 184 2.71 10.87 -1.83
N ALA A 185 3.12 10.01 -2.76
CA ALA A 185 3.42 8.61 -2.50
C ALA A 185 4.84 8.26 -2.98
N LEU A 186 5.65 7.71 -2.08
CA LEU A 186 7.00 7.25 -2.37
C LEU A 186 7.17 5.82 -1.85
N ASN A 187 7.49 4.89 -2.74
CA ASN A 187 7.84 3.52 -2.38
C ASN A 187 9.34 3.29 -2.60
N LEU A 188 10.04 3.06 -1.49
CA LEU A 188 11.47 2.74 -1.41
C LEU A 188 11.68 1.31 -0.87
N ALA A 189 10.67 0.43 -0.96
CA ALA A 189 10.78 -0.92 -0.44
C ALA A 189 11.91 -1.72 -1.11
N TYR A 190 12.68 -2.47 -0.34
CA TYR A 190 13.82 -3.29 -0.81
C TYR A 190 14.95 -2.50 -1.49
N THR A 191 15.06 -1.20 -1.25
CA THR A 191 16.20 -0.35 -1.64
C THR A 191 17.33 -0.37 -0.60
N ASN A 192 18.41 0.39 -0.82
CA ASN A 192 19.57 0.46 0.08
C ASN A 192 19.47 1.62 1.09
N ILE A 193 18.30 2.23 1.27
CA ILE A 193 18.09 3.37 2.17
C ILE A 193 18.34 3.03 3.65
N THR A 194 19.02 3.94 4.34
CA THR A 194 19.34 3.91 5.78
C THR A 194 18.84 5.17 6.49
N ASP A 195 19.13 5.28 7.79
CA ASP A 195 18.79 6.46 8.60
C ASP A 195 19.39 7.77 8.05
N GLU A 196 20.53 7.71 7.33
CA GLU A 196 21.16 8.88 6.72
C GLU A 196 20.32 9.44 5.55
N GLY A 197 19.73 8.56 4.73
CA GLY A 197 18.86 8.95 3.63
C GLY A 197 17.56 9.62 4.08
N LEU A 198 16.93 9.14 5.16
CA LEU A 198 15.67 9.74 5.65
C LEU A 198 15.80 11.22 6.03
N ALA A 199 17.00 11.70 6.36
CA ALA A 199 17.26 13.11 6.64
C ALA A 199 17.02 14.03 5.42
N HIS A 200 16.99 13.48 4.21
CA HIS A 200 16.65 14.20 2.97
C HIS A 200 15.14 14.29 2.73
N LEU A 201 14.35 13.31 3.17
CA LEU A 201 12.91 13.24 2.84
C LEU A 201 12.08 14.39 3.41
N LYS A 202 12.54 15.04 4.49
CA LYS A 202 11.91 16.23 5.09
C LYS A 202 11.64 17.39 4.12
N GLU A 203 12.30 17.39 2.96
CA GLU A 203 12.13 18.40 1.90
C GLU A 203 10.93 18.10 0.98
N LEU A 204 10.21 16.99 1.23
CA LEU A 204 9.01 16.56 0.52
C LEU A 204 7.75 16.88 1.34
N ASP A 205 7.47 18.17 1.50
CA ASP A 205 6.40 18.70 2.37
C ASP A 205 5.00 18.09 2.10
N ASN A 206 4.75 17.60 0.88
CA ASN A 206 3.47 17.00 0.45
C ASN A 206 3.41 15.47 0.63
N LEU A 207 4.43 14.82 1.21
CA LEU A 207 4.52 13.36 1.25
C LEU A 207 3.53 12.76 2.26
N ARG A 208 2.56 11.98 1.74
CA ARG A 208 1.45 11.37 2.50
C ARG A 208 1.60 9.88 2.71
N SER A 209 2.25 9.17 1.79
CA SER A 209 2.50 7.73 1.88
C SER A 209 3.96 7.43 1.64
N LEU A 210 4.60 6.78 2.60
CA LEU A 210 5.99 6.37 2.52
C LEU A 210 6.11 4.88 2.83
N ASP A 211 6.62 4.11 1.86
CA ASP A 211 6.93 2.70 2.04
C ASP A 211 8.45 2.49 2.12
N LEU A 212 8.90 1.93 3.24
CA LEU A 212 10.28 1.63 3.58
C LEU A 212 10.45 0.14 3.90
N GLU A 213 9.58 -0.73 3.40
CA GLU A 213 9.66 -2.17 3.61
C GLU A 213 11.06 -2.71 3.27
N SER A 214 11.66 -3.55 4.13
CA SER A 214 12.95 -4.20 3.89
C SER A 214 14.18 -3.31 3.66
N THR A 215 14.12 -2.04 4.06
CA THR A 215 15.27 -1.11 4.17
C THR A 215 16.11 -1.37 5.45
N GLU A 216 17.08 -0.50 5.77
CA GLU A 216 17.91 -0.58 6.99
C GLU A 216 17.59 0.51 8.04
N ILE A 217 16.34 0.98 8.10
CA ILE A 217 15.88 2.02 9.05
C ILE A 217 15.83 1.52 10.50
N THR A 218 16.27 2.37 11.42
CA THR A 218 16.27 2.17 12.88
C THR A 218 15.48 3.26 13.62
N ASP A 219 15.55 3.25 14.96
CA ASP A 219 14.96 4.29 15.81
C ASP A 219 15.51 5.69 15.51
N ASP A 220 16.78 5.81 15.10
CA ASP A 220 17.40 7.10 14.76
C ASP A 220 16.76 7.70 13.49
N GLY A 221 16.58 6.90 12.42
CA GLY A 221 16.03 7.36 11.15
C GLY A 221 14.56 7.78 11.21
N VAL A 222 13.73 7.05 11.96
CA VAL A 222 12.31 7.44 12.12
C VAL A 222 12.14 8.79 12.83
N THR A 223 13.17 9.30 13.54
CA THR A 223 13.10 10.64 14.14
C THR A 223 13.09 11.78 13.12
N TYR A 224 13.50 11.54 11.87
CA TYR A 224 13.39 12.52 10.78
C TYR A 224 11.96 12.58 10.19
N LEU A 225 11.18 11.50 10.30
CA LEU A 225 9.83 11.43 9.70
C LEU A 225 8.80 12.33 10.40
N LYS A 226 9.10 12.83 11.60
CA LYS A 226 8.26 13.81 12.31
C LYS A 226 8.15 15.17 11.61
N GLU A 227 9.09 15.49 10.73
CA GLU A 227 9.09 16.73 9.94
C GLU A 227 8.12 16.64 8.75
N LEU A 228 7.66 15.42 8.41
CA LEU A 228 6.66 15.19 7.37
C LEU A 228 5.25 15.39 7.95
N GLU A 229 4.84 16.65 8.13
CA GLU A 229 3.58 16.99 8.79
C GLU A 229 2.35 16.36 8.10
N ASP A 230 2.38 16.20 6.77
CA ASP A 230 1.31 15.61 5.97
C ASP A 230 1.35 14.07 5.86
N LEU A 231 2.29 13.37 6.53
CA LEU A 231 2.43 11.92 6.41
C LEU A 231 1.22 11.18 7.03
N ARG A 232 0.46 10.47 6.18
CA ARG A 232 -0.76 9.72 6.53
C ARG A 232 -0.52 8.21 6.62
N SER A 233 0.40 7.66 5.84
CA SER A 233 0.67 6.22 5.74
C SER A 233 2.16 5.95 5.80
N LEU A 234 2.58 5.05 6.69
CA LEU A 234 3.97 4.64 6.87
C LEU A 234 4.09 3.12 6.96
N ASN A 235 4.82 2.52 6.01
CA ASN A 235 5.17 1.11 6.04
C ASN A 235 6.63 0.90 6.44
N LEU A 236 6.86 0.24 7.59
CA LEU A 236 8.18 -0.14 8.11
C LEU A 236 8.30 -1.68 8.22
N PHE A 237 7.55 -2.42 7.39
CA PHE A 237 7.54 -3.89 7.40
C PHE A 237 8.94 -4.46 7.16
N ARG A 238 9.38 -5.35 8.06
CA ARG A 238 10.60 -6.16 7.94
C ARG A 238 11.85 -5.44 7.40
N THR A 239 12.24 -4.29 7.98
CA THR A 239 13.69 -4.00 8.00
C THR A 239 14.44 -5.24 8.56
N LYS A 240 15.57 -5.59 7.93
CA LYS A 240 16.06 -6.98 7.71
C LYS A 240 15.86 -8.01 8.84
N THR A 241 15.76 -9.29 8.45
CA THR A 241 15.56 -10.45 9.36
C THR A 241 16.68 -10.69 10.40
N SER A 242 17.77 -9.94 10.38
CA SER A 242 18.74 -9.92 11.47
C SER A 242 18.25 -8.97 12.56
N VAL A 243 18.09 -9.46 13.80
CA VAL A 243 17.73 -8.58 14.93
C VAL A 243 18.85 -7.60 15.28
N THR A 244 20.06 -7.76 14.73
CA THR A 244 21.20 -6.87 14.97
C THR A 244 22.10 -6.65 13.75
N ASP A 245 22.76 -5.50 13.67
CA ASP A 245 23.78 -5.17 12.67
C ASP A 245 25.10 -5.93 12.92
N LEU A 246 26.11 -5.71 12.07
CA LEU A 246 27.45 -6.29 12.21
C LEU A 246 28.20 -5.88 13.51
N ARG A 247 27.65 -4.92 14.27
CA ARG A 247 28.19 -4.40 15.54
C ARG A 247 27.33 -4.81 16.74
N GLY A 248 26.21 -5.52 16.52
CA GLY A 248 25.27 -5.94 17.57
C GLY A 248 24.17 -4.92 17.91
N ARG A 249 24.03 -3.81 17.16
CA ARG A 249 22.95 -2.82 17.36
C ARG A 249 21.63 -3.31 16.78
N PRO A 250 20.46 -3.07 17.39
CA PRO A 250 19.16 -3.40 16.78
C PRO A 250 19.00 -2.80 15.37
N LEU A 251 18.62 -3.62 14.38
CA LEU A 251 18.29 -3.18 13.01
C LEU A 251 16.79 -2.89 12.85
N LYS A 252 16.12 -2.50 13.94
CA LYS A 252 14.66 -2.47 14.01
C LYS A 252 14.18 -1.30 14.84
N VAL A 253 13.11 -0.68 14.36
CA VAL A 253 12.28 0.22 15.16
C VAL A 253 11.80 -0.52 16.41
N SER A 254 11.99 0.12 17.56
CA SER A 254 11.69 -0.35 18.91
C SER A 254 10.67 0.58 19.59
N ASP A 255 10.44 0.37 20.89
CA ASP A 255 9.59 1.25 21.69
C ASP A 255 10.07 2.71 21.67
N GLU A 256 11.38 2.97 21.50
CA GLU A 256 11.95 4.31 21.38
C GLU A 256 11.57 5.00 20.06
N GLY A 257 11.73 4.34 18.90
CA GLY A 257 11.32 4.89 17.61
C GLY A 257 9.80 5.01 17.49
N LEU A 258 9.04 4.13 18.13
CA LEU A 258 7.58 4.25 18.20
C LEU A 258 7.11 5.50 18.97
N GLU A 259 7.84 5.92 20.00
CA GLU A 259 7.58 7.19 20.69
C GLU A 259 7.85 8.40 19.77
N ALA A 260 8.85 8.33 18.90
CA ALA A 260 9.09 9.35 17.87
C ALA A 260 7.96 9.39 16.83
N LEU A 261 7.53 8.23 16.32
CA LEU A 261 6.41 8.11 15.38
C LEU A 261 5.08 8.62 15.96
N ALA A 262 4.89 8.51 17.28
CA ALA A 262 3.70 9.06 17.97
C ALA A 262 3.60 10.59 17.90
N SER A 263 4.65 11.28 17.45
CA SER A 263 4.66 12.73 17.23
C SER A 263 4.21 13.16 15.81
N ILE A 264 4.02 12.22 14.88
CA ILE A 264 3.55 12.53 13.51
C ILE A 264 2.05 12.83 13.56
N PRO A 265 1.59 14.06 13.27
CA PRO A 265 0.25 14.51 13.63
C PRO A 265 -0.85 13.86 12.79
N ASN A 266 -0.60 13.63 11.51
CA ASN A 266 -1.60 13.19 10.53
C ASN A 266 -1.55 11.69 10.21
N LEU A 267 -0.77 10.89 10.96
CA LEU A 267 -0.60 9.47 10.66
C LEU A 267 -1.90 8.68 10.92
N THR A 268 -2.41 8.06 9.86
CA THR A 268 -3.65 7.26 9.84
C THR A 268 -3.39 5.77 9.66
N GLU A 269 -2.27 5.40 9.02
CA GLU A 269 -1.88 4.02 8.74
C GLU A 269 -0.43 3.80 9.14
N LEU A 270 -0.19 2.78 9.98
CA LEU A 270 1.14 2.46 10.49
C LEU A 270 1.36 0.94 10.50
N ASN A 271 2.31 0.47 9.69
CA ASN A 271 2.71 -0.93 9.63
C ASN A 271 4.08 -1.13 10.31
N LEU A 272 4.05 -1.81 11.46
CA LEU A 272 5.22 -2.15 12.30
C LEU A 272 5.42 -3.67 12.35
N HIS A 273 5.01 -4.42 11.33
CA HIS A 273 5.12 -5.88 11.32
C HIS A 273 6.56 -6.36 11.56
N GLY A 274 6.74 -7.21 12.56
CA GLY A 274 8.04 -7.85 12.88
C GLY A 274 9.09 -6.92 13.49
N SER A 275 8.71 -5.70 13.88
CA SER A 275 9.53 -4.73 14.63
C SER A 275 9.77 -5.16 16.08
N ALA A 276 10.58 -4.40 16.83
CA ALA A 276 10.98 -4.71 18.20
C ALA A 276 10.03 -4.13 19.28
N ILE A 277 8.78 -3.82 18.93
CA ILE A 277 7.79 -3.25 19.85
C ILE A 277 7.38 -4.24 20.94
N THR A 278 7.30 -3.74 22.17
CA THR A 278 6.83 -4.45 23.37
C THR A 278 5.59 -3.78 23.95
N ASP A 279 5.05 -4.33 25.04
CA ASP A 279 3.91 -3.71 25.75
C ASP A 279 4.19 -2.24 26.15
N LYS A 280 5.46 -1.88 26.44
CA LYS A 280 5.89 -0.51 26.81
C LYS A 280 5.66 0.49 25.66
N GLY A 281 6.03 0.15 24.43
CA GLY A 281 5.83 1.04 23.27
C GLY A 281 4.35 1.31 22.98
N ILE A 282 3.48 0.34 23.30
CA ILE A 282 2.03 0.52 23.18
C ILE A 282 1.48 1.53 24.19
N GLU A 283 2.16 1.76 25.33
CA GLU A 283 1.77 2.81 26.27
C GLU A 283 1.89 4.21 25.65
N SER A 284 2.94 4.42 24.84
CA SER A 284 3.25 5.71 24.20
C SER A 284 2.29 6.10 23.07
N ILE A 285 1.71 5.13 22.33
CA ILE A 285 0.86 5.41 21.17
C ILE A 285 -0.63 5.61 21.47
N VAL A 286 -1.05 5.53 22.74
CA VAL A 286 -2.46 5.77 23.13
C VAL A 286 -2.91 7.21 22.80
N SER A 287 -1.97 8.12 22.60
CA SER A 287 -2.17 9.50 22.14
C SER A 287 -2.43 9.64 20.64
N MET A 288 -2.08 8.65 19.81
CA MET A 288 -2.19 8.72 18.34
C MET A 288 -3.65 8.61 17.88
N SER A 289 -4.44 9.67 18.07
CA SER A 289 -5.89 9.67 17.85
C SER A 289 -6.34 9.45 16.39
N ASN A 290 -5.43 9.59 15.44
CA ASN A 290 -5.70 9.56 14.01
C ASN A 290 -5.40 8.18 13.38
N VAL A 291 -4.68 7.28 14.07
CA VAL A 291 -4.28 5.96 13.53
C VAL A 291 -5.51 5.05 13.41
N LYS A 292 -6.06 4.94 12.21
CA LYS A 292 -7.17 4.05 11.87
C LYS A 292 -6.69 2.63 11.61
N ARG A 293 -5.52 2.44 10.99
CA ARG A 293 -4.97 1.11 10.64
C ARG A 293 -3.61 0.91 11.28
N LEU A 294 -3.49 -0.14 12.10
CA LEU A 294 -2.29 -0.45 12.87
C LEU A 294 -1.92 -1.93 12.72
N ASP A 295 -0.73 -2.20 12.18
CA ASP A 295 -0.18 -3.56 12.12
C ASP A 295 0.95 -3.73 13.15
N LEU A 296 0.67 -4.53 14.17
CA LEU A 296 1.60 -4.97 15.21
C LEU A 296 1.87 -6.48 15.12
N SER A 297 1.61 -7.11 13.98
CA SER A 297 1.79 -8.56 13.85
C SER A 297 3.27 -8.96 13.93
N ALA A 298 3.54 -10.12 14.53
CA ALA A 298 4.89 -10.60 14.85
C ALA A 298 5.77 -9.65 15.72
N THR A 299 5.16 -8.76 16.51
CA THR A 299 5.85 -7.97 17.55
C THR A 299 5.88 -8.70 18.91
N GLY A 300 6.59 -8.13 19.89
CA GLY A 300 6.76 -8.68 21.25
C GLY A 300 5.62 -8.36 22.22
N ILE A 301 4.50 -7.81 21.77
CA ILE A 301 3.36 -7.43 22.64
C ILE A 301 2.64 -8.66 23.22
N THR A 302 2.04 -8.49 24.40
CA THR A 302 1.34 -9.54 25.15
C THR A 302 -0.01 -9.03 25.70
N ASP A 303 -0.67 -9.80 26.58
CA ASP A 303 -1.92 -9.36 27.22
C ASP A 303 -1.80 -8.07 28.06
N ASN A 304 -0.58 -7.62 28.42
CA ASN A 304 -0.41 -6.39 29.21
C ASN A 304 -0.79 -5.13 28.41
N CYS A 305 -0.49 -5.06 27.11
CA CYS A 305 -0.84 -3.90 26.27
C CYS A 305 -2.36 -3.72 26.07
N ILE A 306 -3.20 -4.70 26.43
CA ILE A 306 -4.62 -4.70 26.09
C ILE A 306 -5.36 -3.51 26.69
N GLU A 307 -5.01 -3.04 27.89
CA GLU A 307 -5.64 -1.85 28.47
C GLU A 307 -5.38 -0.60 27.61
N HIS A 308 -4.18 -0.48 27.06
CA HIS A 308 -3.75 0.62 26.21
C HIS A 308 -4.42 0.56 24.83
N LEU A 309 -4.36 -0.59 24.14
CA LEU A 309 -5.08 -0.82 22.87
C LEU A 309 -6.60 -0.62 23.03
N SER A 310 -7.18 -1.05 24.15
CA SER A 310 -8.61 -0.87 24.42
C SER A 310 -9.03 0.59 24.56
N ARG A 311 -8.10 1.54 24.76
CA ARG A 311 -8.39 2.99 24.78
C ARG A 311 -8.41 3.61 23.38
N MET A 312 -7.79 2.97 22.39
CA MET A 312 -7.75 3.44 20.99
C MET A 312 -9.05 3.12 20.25
N LYS A 313 -10.19 3.64 20.76
CA LYS A 313 -11.55 3.39 20.22
C LYS A 313 -11.75 3.89 18.76
N HIS A 314 -10.82 4.68 18.25
CA HIS A 314 -10.78 5.17 16.86
C HIS A 314 -10.19 4.16 15.87
N LEU A 315 -9.51 3.10 16.33
CA LEU A 315 -8.98 2.05 15.45
C LEU A 315 -10.10 1.41 14.60
N ARG A 316 -9.77 1.11 13.35
CA ARG A 316 -10.62 0.44 12.36
C ARG A 316 -10.04 -0.90 11.93
N ASN A 317 -8.71 -0.99 11.81
CA ASN A 317 -8.01 -2.22 11.48
C ASN A 317 -6.85 -2.42 12.45
N LEU A 318 -6.82 -3.57 13.13
CA LEU A 318 -5.74 -3.96 14.04
C LEU A 318 -5.25 -5.35 13.66
N ASN A 319 -3.99 -5.49 13.26
CA ASN A 319 -3.37 -6.80 13.03
C ASN A 319 -2.41 -7.12 14.18
N ILE A 320 -2.70 -8.19 14.91
CA ILE A 320 -1.92 -8.70 16.06
C ILE A 320 -1.54 -10.18 15.87
N LYS A 321 -1.59 -10.67 14.62
CA LYS A 321 -1.25 -12.06 14.30
C LYS A 321 0.17 -12.40 14.75
N GLY A 322 0.34 -13.53 15.42
CA GLY A 322 1.67 -14.02 15.84
C GLY A 322 2.34 -13.18 16.94
N THR A 323 1.55 -12.46 17.73
CA THR A 323 1.99 -11.79 18.97
C THR A 323 1.80 -12.72 20.19
N GLY A 324 2.17 -12.25 21.38
CA GLY A 324 1.94 -12.95 22.66
C GLY A 324 0.54 -12.76 23.26
N ILE A 325 -0.40 -12.13 22.55
CA ILE A 325 -1.77 -11.90 23.03
C ILE A 325 -2.56 -13.23 23.05
N SER A 326 -3.22 -13.52 24.17
CA SER A 326 -3.98 -14.75 24.38
C SER A 326 -5.36 -14.74 23.72
N ALA A 327 -6.02 -15.90 23.66
CA ALA A 327 -7.39 -16.01 23.17
C ALA A 327 -8.40 -15.19 24.02
N ASP A 328 -8.19 -15.12 25.34
CA ASP A 328 -8.99 -14.28 26.23
C ASP A 328 -8.66 -12.79 26.03
N GLY A 329 -7.40 -12.47 25.73
CA GLY A 329 -6.97 -11.13 25.35
C GLY A 329 -7.64 -10.62 24.07
N ILE A 330 -7.64 -11.43 23.01
CA ILE A 330 -8.35 -11.17 21.74
C ILE A 330 -9.86 -10.98 22.00
N LYS A 331 -10.46 -11.79 22.88
CA LYS A 331 -11.88 -11.66 23.26
C LYS A 331 -12.17 -10.35 23.99
N LYS A 332 -11.27 -9.90 24.88
CA LYS A 332 -11.36 -8.59 25.54
C LYS A 332 -11.25 -7.46 24.52
N LEU A 333 -10.25 -7.47 23.64
CA LEU A 333 -10.08 -6.46 22.58
C LEU A 333 -11.31 -6.37 21.66
N LYS A 334 -11.90 -7.50 21.24
CA LYS A 334 -13.15 -7.49 20.44
C LYS A 334 -14.36 -6.90 21.18
N THR A 335 -14.39 -7.03 22.51
CA THR A 335 -15.46 -6.46 23.35
C THR A 335 -15.26 -4.95 23.50
N GLU A 336 -14.02 -4.52 23.67
CA GLU A 336 -13.64 -3.12 23.87
C GLU A 336 -13.59 -2.29 22.57
N LEU A 337 -13.28 -2.92 21.43
CA LEU A 337 -13.15 -2.28 20.11
C LEU A 337 -14.16 -2.85 19.11
N PRO A 338 -15.49 -2.73 19.35
CA PRO A 338 -16.52 -3.40 18.55
C PRO A 338 -16.62 -2.91 17.09
N LYS A 339 -16.11 -1.71 16.78
CA LYS A 339 -15.98 -1.16 15.42
C LYS A 339 -14.65 -1.53 14.72
N CYS A 340 -13.71 -2.19 15.41
CA CYS A 340 -12.40 -2.52 14.86
C CYS A 340 -12.37 -3.95 14.29
N TYR A 341 -11.91 -4.09 13.05
CA TYR A 341 -11.56 -5.38 12.46
C TYR A 341 -10.20 -5.85 13.01
N ILE A 342 -10.24 -6.81 13.92
CA ILE A 342 -9.04 -7.41 14.53
C ILE A 342 -8.66 -8.70 13.77
N LYS A 343 -7.44 -8.73 13.22
CA LYS A 343 -6.77 -9.88 12.59
C LYS A 343 -5.77 -10.47 13.60
N TYR A 344 -5.87 -11.77 13.86
CA TYR A 344 -5.12 -12.50 14.89
C TYR A 344 -4.75 -13.91 14.40
#